data_AF-A0AAW2HBY7-F1
#
_entry.id   AF-A0AAW2HBY7-F1
#
_cell.length_a   1.000
_cell.length_b   1.000
_cell.length_c   1.000
_cell.angle_alpha   90.00
_cell.angle_beta   90.00
_cell.angle_gamma   90.00
#
_symmetry.space_group_name_H-M   'P 1'
#
loop_
_entity.id
_entity.type
_entity.pdbx_description
1 polymer ?
#
loop_
_entity_poly.entity_id
_entity_poly.type
_entity_poly.pdbx_seq_one_letter_code
_entity_poly.pdbx_strand_id
1 'polypeptide(L)'
;MNKTRGLKQANKFERLKKLKEELKRIKSLTKNIVDARNEEIEQKKERRRKNLKRQEENRLKSEIVQHIKNPAKIKRMKRKHLRNIEKRDTLKMV
;
A
#
# COMPACT_ATOMS: atom_id res chain seq x y z
N MET A 1 -3.56 10.20 69.61
CA MET A 1 -4.33 10.28 68.33
C MET A 1 -3.34 10.50 67.18
N ASN A 2 -3.08 9.48 66.35
CA ASN A 2 -1.99 9.50 65.36
C ASN A 2 -2.34 10.35 64.13
N LYS A 3 -1.97 11.64 64.16
CA LYS A 3 -2.20 12.64 63.11
C LYS A 3 -1.58 12.30 61.74
N THR A 4 -0.76 11.26 61.65
CA THR A 4 -0.02 10.87 60.43
C THR A 4 -0.77 9.93 59.48
N ARG A 5 -1.87 9.30 59.88
CA ARG A 5 -2.62 8.35 59.02
C ARG A 5 -3.31 9.02 57.82
N GLY A 6 -3.90 10.21 58.01
CA GLY A 6 -4.56 10.97 56.93
C GLY A 6 -3.58 11.48 55.85
N LEU A 7 -2.42 12.00 56.28
CA LEU A 7 -1.35 12.46 55.38
C LEU A 7 -0.78 11.31 54.51
N LYS A 8 -0.67 10.09 55.07
CA LYS A 8 -0.25 8.90 54.31
C LYS A 8 -1.30 8.45 53.30
N GLN A 9 -2.59 8.62 53.58
CA GLN A 9 -3.69 8.30 52.68
C GLN A 9 -3.81 9.30 51.52
N ALA A 10 -3.66 10.60 51.79
CA ALA A 10 -3.63 11.64 50.76
C ALA A 10 -2.48 11.40 49.75
N ASN A 11 -1.27 11.13 50.25
CA ASN A 11 -0.12 10.77 49.41
C ASN A 11 -0.35 9.49 48.58
N LYS A 12 -1.09 8.50 49.10
CA LYS A 12 -1.46 7.29 48.36
C LYS A 12 -2.44 7.60 47.23
N PHE A 13 -3.42 8.47 47.47
CA PHE A 13 -4.42 8.87 46.48
C PHE A 13 -3.79 9.65 45.32
N GLU A 14 -2.89 10.58 45.62
CA GLU A 14 -2.15 11.34 44.60
C GLU A 14 -1.31 10.43 43.70
N ARG A 15 -0.61 9.45 44.29
CA ARG A 15 0.15 8.43 43.54
C ARG A 15 -0.75 7.61 42.62
N LEU A 16 -1.92 7.19 43.09
CA LEU A 16 -2.89 6.45 42.27
C LEU A 16 -3.44 7.29 41.12
N LYS A 17 -3.72 8.58 41.36
CA LYS A 17 -4.16 9.51 40.32
C LYS A 17 -3.08 9.68 39.25
N LYS A 18 -1.83 9.89 39.67
CA LYS A 18 -0.68 10.00 38.75
C LYS A 18 -0.49 8.73 37.91
N LEU A 19 -0.54 7.55 38.53
CA LEU A 19 -0.46 6.27 37.80
C LEU A 19 -1.59 6.11 36.78
N LYS A 20 -2.82 6.52 37.13
CA LYS A 20 -3.95 6.46 36.21
C LYS A 20 -3.77 7.39 35.00
N GLU A 21 -3.22 8.59 35.22
CA GLU A 21 -2.89 9.54 34.16
C GLU A 21 -1.75 9.01 33.25
N GLU A 22 -0.71 8.43 33.84
CA GLU A 22 0.39 7.79 33.11
C GLU A 22 -0.10 6.61 32.26
N LEU A 23 -0.94 5.73 32.81
CA LEU A 23 -1.54 4.63 32.05
C LEU A 23 -2.41 5.13 30.89
N LYS A 24 -3.20 6.19 31.12
CA LYS A 24 -4.00 6.81 30.05
C LYS A 24 -3.11 7.37 28.94
N ARG A 25 -1.99 8.02 29.32
CA ARG A 25 -1.00 8.56 28.38
C ARG A 25 -0.34 7.45 27.57
N ILE A 26 0.18 6.41 28.23
CA ILE A 26 0.81 5.26 27.56
C ILE A 26 -0.18 4.61 26.58
N LYS A 27 -1.42 4.35 27.02
CA LYS A 27 -2.45 3.76 26.15
C LYS A 27 -2.73 4.60 24.91
N SER A 28 -2.77 5.93 25.04
CA SER A 28 -2.95 6.82 23.90
C SER A 28 -1.76 6.78 22.93
N LEU A 29 -0.53 6.73 23.45
CA LEU A 29 0.67 6.65 22.63
C LEU A 29 0.76 5.31 21.89
N THR A 30 0.50 4.19 22.57
CA THR A 30 0.47 2.87 21.95
C THR A 30 -0.58 2.80 20.85
N LYS A 31 -1.77 3.35 21.09
CA LYS A 31 -2.82 3.40 20.07
C LYS A 31 -2.36 4.16 18.84
N ASN A 32 -1.80 5.36 19.00
CA ASN A 32 -1.31 6.17 17.89
C ASN A 32 -0.22 5.46 17.07
N ILE A 33 0.68 4.70 17.72
CA ILE A 33 1.73 3.93 17.04
C ILE A 33 1.11 2.81 16.19
N VAL A 34 0.13 2.09 16.74
CA VAL A 34 -0.55 1.01 16.03
C VAL A 34 -1.36 1.56 14.86
N ASP A 35 -2.08 2.65 15.07
CA ASP A 35 -2.90 3.30 14.04
C ASP A 35 -2.01 3.79 12.88
N ALA A 36 -0.89 4.47 13.17
CA ALA A 36 0.07 4.90 12.15
C ALA A 36 0.66 3.73 11.34
N ARG A 37 0.98 2.61 12.00
CA ARG A 37 1.47 1.41 11.32
C ARG A 37 0.41 0.80 10.40
N ASN A 38 -0.84 0.76 10.86
CA ASN A 38 -1.95 0.22 10.07
C ASN A 38 -2.23 1.11 8.85
N GLU A 39 -2.21 2.42 9.01
CA GLU A 39 -2.34 3.38 7.90
C GLU A 39 -1.24 3.19 6.85
N GLU A 40 0.02 3.01 7.27
CA GLU A 40 1.12 2.76 6.35
C GLU A 40 0.93 1.45 5.55
N ILE A 41 0.47 0.39 6.22
CA ILE A 41 0.19 -0.91 5.59
C ILE A 41 -0.96 -0.78 4.58
N GLU A 42 -2.05 -0.11 4.93
CA GLU A 42 -3.19 0.08 4.02
C GLU A 42 -2.80 0.94 2.81
N GLN A 43 -2.01 2.00 3.00
CA GLN A 43 -1.47 2.79 1.89
C GLN A 43 -0.60 1.94 0.95
N LYS A 44 0.26 1.06 1.49
CA LYS A 44 1.06 0.13 0.66
C LYS A 44 0.18 -0.84 -0.12
N LYS A 45 -0.87 -1.39 0.49
CA LYS A 45 -1.83 -2.28 -0.19
C LYS A 45 -2.57 -1.54 -1.30
N GLU A 46 -3.02 -0.31 -1.04
CA GLU A 46 -3.73 0.51 -2.03
C GLU A 46 -2.82 0.84 -3.22
N ARG A 47 -1.56 1.23 -2.98
CA ARG A 47 -0.56 1.44 -4.04
C ARG A 47 -0.35 0.18 -4.87
N ARG A 48 -0.24 -0.99 -4.24
CA ARG A 48 -0.11 -2.27 -4.94
C ARG A 48 -1.33 -2.57 -5.82
N ARG A 49 -2.54 -2.39 -5.31
CA ARG A 49 -3.78 -2.57 -6.07
C ARG A 49 -3.85 -1.63 -7.28
N LYS A 50 -3.51 -0.36 -7.10
CA LYS A 50 -3.43 0.64 -8.19
C LYS A 50 -2.40 0.25 -9.25
N ASN A 51 -1.22 -0.22 -8.84
CA ASN A 51 -0.18 -0.66 -9.76
C ASN A 51 -0.58 -1.91 -10.56
N LEU A 52 -1.22 -2.90 -9.91
CA LEU A 52 -1.73 -4.08 -10.59
C LEU A 52 -2.80 -3.71 -11.63
N LYS A 53 -3.77 -2.86 -11.25
CA LYS A 53 -4.79 -2.37 -12.18
C LYS A 53 -4.16 -1.65 -13.38
N ARG A 54 -3.16 -0.79 -13.13
CA ARG A 54 -2.44 -0.10 -14.21
C ARG A 54 -1.65 -1.06 -15.09
N GLN A 55 -1.08 -2.13 -14.51
CA GLN A 55 -0.38 -3.16 -15.28
C GLN A 55 -1.34 -3.96 -16.17
N GLU A 56 -2.51 -4.31 -15.66
CA GLU A 56 -3.57 -4.95 -16.45
C GLU A 56 -4.05 -4.05 -17.59
N GLU A 57 -4.33 -2.77 -17.31
CA GLU A 57 -4.68 -1.78 -18.34
C GLU A 57 -3.56 -1.60 -19.37
N ASN A 58 -2.31 -1.57 -18.93
CA ASN A 58 -1.15 -1.49 -19.83
C ASN A 58 -1.01 -2.76 -20.67
N ARG A 59 -1.30 -3.93 -20.11
CA ARG A 59 -1.33 -5.20 -20.85
C ARG A 59 -2.39 -5.16 -21.94
N LEU A 60 -3.61 -4.77 -21.61
CA LEU A 60 -4.71 -4.59 -22.58
C LEU A 60 -4.35 -3.56 -23.67
N LYS A 61 -3.73 -2.43 -23.29
CA LYS A 61 -3.26 -1.42 -24.25
C LYS A 61 -2.11 -1.89 -25.12
N SER A 62 -1.17 -2.65 -24.55
CA SER A 62 -0.06 -3.27 -25.31
C SER A 62 -0.55 -4.36 -26.26
N GLU A 63 -1.69 -4.98 -25.94
CA GLU A 63 -2.36 -5.94 -26.79
C GLU A 63 -3.10 -5.27 -27.97
N ILE A 64 -3.24 -3.94 -27.98
CA ILE A 64 -3.67 -3.18 -29.15
C ILE A 64 -2.55 -3.27 -30.20
N VAL A 65 -2.64 -4.32 -31.01
CA VAL A 65 -1.72 -4.59 -32.11
C VAL A 65 -2.06 -3.74 -33.34
N GLN A 66 -1.02 -3.26 -34.03
CA GLN A 66 -1.19 -2.69 -35.36
C GLN A 66 -1.40 -3.82 -36.37
N HIS A 67 -2.58 -3.88 -36.99
CA HIS A 67 -2.86 -4.83 -38.06
C HIS A 67 -2.07 -4.46 -39.31
N ILE A 68 -1.07 -5.27 -39.67
CA ILE A 68 -0.26 -5.06 -40.87
C ILE A 68 -0.93 -5.77 -42.05
N LYS A 69 -1.72 -5.00 -42.83
CA LYS A 69 -2.41 -5.53 -44.02
C LYS A 69 -1.46 -5.92 -45.16
N ASN A 70 -0.27 -5.31 -45.23
CA ASN A 70 0.71 -5.58 -46.29
C ASN A 70 2.01 -6.18 -45.72
N PRO A 71 2.33 -7.47 -46.00
CA PRO A 71 3.52 -8.14 -45.47
C PRO A 71 4.85 -7.56 -46.00
N ALA A 72 4.84 -6.84 -47.12
CA ALA A 72 6.04 -6.19 -47.66
C ALA A 72 6.58 -5.09 -46.71
N LYS A 73 5.73 -4.50 -45.86
CA LYS A 73 6.18 -3.51 -44.86
C LYS A 73 7.19 -4.11 -43.88
N ILE A 74 6.92 -5.31 -43.34
CA ILE A 74 7.84 -5.98 -42.40
C ILE A 74 9.16 -6.30 -43.10
N LYS A 75 9.11 -6.81 -44.34
CA LYS A 75 10.30 -7.16 -45.13
C LYS A 75 11.21 -5.95 -45.42
N ARG A 76 10.65 -4.74 -45.47
CA ARG A 76 11.39 -3.48 -45.70
C ARG A 76 11.97 -2.86 -44.41
N MET A 77 11.59 -3.34 -43.23
CA MET A 77 12.10 -2.81 -41.96
C MET A 77 13.54 -3.28 -41.69
N LYS A 78 14.33 -2.44 -41.03
CA LYS A 78 15.69 -2.80 -40.61
C LYS A 78 15.65 -3.97 -39.61
N ARG A 79 16.59 -4.91 -39.73
CA ARG A 79 16.71 -6.11 -38.86
C ARG A 79 16.63 -5.78 -37.37
N LYS A 80 17.19 -4.65 -36.93
CA LYS A 80 17.14 -4.22 -35.51
C LYS A 80 15.72 -3.95 -34.99
N HIS A 81 14.82 -3.44 -35.82
CA HIS A 81 13.43 -3.15 -35.41
C HIS A 81 12.56 -4.40 -35.40
N LEU A 82 12.88 -5.40 -36.24
CA LEU A 82 12.18 -6.69 -36.27
C LEU A 82 12.37 -7.50 -34.99
N ARG A 83 13.47 -7.29 -34.24
CA ARG A 83 13.75 -8.01 -32.99
C ARG A 83 12.75 -7.72 -31.87
N ASN A 84 12.11 -6.55 -31.90
CA ASN A 84 11.18 -6.09 -30.87
C ASN A 84 9.71 -6.26 -31.28
N ILE A 85 9.44 -6.79 -32.48
CA ILE A 85 8.08 -7.00 -32.97
C ILE A 85 7.58 -8.37 -32.50
N GLU A 86 6.58 -8.37 -31.62
CA GLU A 86 5.79 -9.56 -31.32
C GLU A 86 4.75 -9.79 -32.42
N LYS A 87 4.63 -11.02 -32.91
CA LYS A 87 3.56 -11.41 -33.83
C LYS A 87 2.39 -11.98 -33.03
N ARG A 88 1.21 -11.38 -33.15
CA ARG A 88 -0.04 -11.91 -32.58
C ARG A 88 -0.92 -12.37 -33.73
N ASP A 89 -1.41 -13.61 -33.65
CA ASP A 89 -2.41 -14.08 -34.59
C ASP A 89 -3.75 -13.43 -34.24
N THR A 90 -4.36 -12.79 -35.24
CA THR A 90 -5.67 -12.11 -35.12
C THR A 90 -6.73 -12.77 -36.00
N LEU A 91 -6.39 -13.89 -36.66
CA LEU A 91 -7.36 -14.67 -37.42
C LEU A 91 -8.36 -15.26 -36.40
N LYS A 92 -9.62 -14.81 -36.46
CA LYS A 92 -10.70 -15.51 -35.75
C LYS A 92 -10.79 -16.90 -36.38
N MET A 93 -10.56 -17.96 -35.59
CA MET A 93 -10.89 -19.31 -36.04
C MET A 93 -12.40 -19.34 -36.23
N VAL A 94 -12.81 -19.45 -37.50
CA VAL A 94 -14.19 -19.65 -37.93
C VAL A 94 -14.57 -21.09 -37.65
#